data_AF-A0A4V2QV63-F1
#
_entry.id   AF-A0A4V2QV63-F1
#
_cell.length_a   1.000
_cell.length_b   1.000
_cell.length_c   1.000
_cell.angle_alpha   90.00
_cell.angle_beta   90.00
_cell.angle_gamma   90.00
#
_symmetry.space_group_name_H-M   'P 1'
#
loop_
_entity.id
_entity.type
_entity.pdbx_description
1 polymer ?
#
loop_
_entity_poly.entity_id
_entity_poly.type
_entity_poly.pdbx_seq_one_letter_code
_entity_poly.pdbx_strand_id
1 'polypeptide(L)'
;MSELRVQLSESGADAERLDTLTGYLRQELVQLDVGDVTALRAGPPPPGARAIDAIAIGGLLITLTRTAQGVRNVVSAIRGWLAQGDGSKRTVRLELDGDVLELSEVSEKDQTRLIELFVNRHAGPEDE
;
A
#
# COMPACT_ATOMS: atom_id res chain seq x y z
N MET A 1 7.50 -12.94 10.76
CA MET A 1 7.45 -11.76 9.86
C MET A 1 6.50 -12.06 8.72
N SER A 2 5.95 -11.04 8.07
CA SER A 2 5.08 -11.21 6.90
C SER A 2 5.37 -10.16 5.86
N GLU A 3 5.07 -10.53 4.62
CA GLU A 3 5.32 -9.74 3.44
C GLU A 3 4.04 -9.02 3.03
N LEU A 4 4.07 -7.70 3.12
CA LEU A 4 3.00 -6.84 2.64
C LEU A 4 3.42 -6.27 1.29
N ARG A 5 2.67 -6.61 0.24
CA ARG A 5 2.87 -6.07 -1.09
C ARG A 5 2.10 -4.76 -1.22
N VAL A 6 2.77 -3.72 -1.69
CA VAL A 6 2.18 -2.40 -1.91
C VAL A 6 2.32 -2.05 -3.38
N GLN A 7 1.23 -1.67 -4.02
CA GLN A 7 1.20 -1.27 -5.43
C GLN A 7 0.59 0.12 -5.55
N LEU A 8 1.30 1.03 -6.19
CA LEU A 8 0.87 2.39 -6.46
C LEU A 8 0.49 2.53 -7.94
N SER A 9 -0.68 3.10 -8.16
CA SER A 9 -1.15 3.54 -9.48
C SER A 9 -1.65 4.98 -9.39
N GLU A 10 -1.49 5.73 -10.47
CA GLU A 10 -2.06 7.06 -10.63
C GLU A 10 -2.65 7.19 -12.04
N SER A 11 -3.86 7.76 -12.13
CA SER A 11 -4.56 7.89 -13.41
C SER A 11 -3.79 8.79 -14.39
N GLY A 12 -3.35 8.22 -15.51
CA GLY A 12 -2.62 8.95 -16.56
C GLY A 12 -1.12 9.15 -16.28
N ALA A 13 -0.58 8.57 -15.21
CA ALA A 13 0.85 8.62 -14.94
C ALA A 13 1.64 7.62 -15.80
N ASP A 14 2.82 8.04 -16.23
CA ASP A 14 3.81 7.19 -16.85
C ASP A 14 4.68 6.46 -15.81
N ALA A 15 5.58 5.59 -16.29
CA ALA A 15 6.45 4.79 -15.43
C ALA A 15 7.46 5.64 -14.63
N GLU A 16 7.96 6.74 -15.19
CA GLU A 16 8.95 7.60 -14.52
C GLU A 16 8.32 8.36 -13.34
N ARG A 17 7.11 8.89 -13.55
CA ARG A 17 6.33 9.52 -12.49
C ARG A 17 6.01 8.52 -11.38
N LEU A 18 5.62 7.30 -11.73
CA LEU A 18 5.31 6.28 -10.73
C LEU A 18 6.52 5.76 -9.98
N ASP A 19 7.67 5.64 -10.64
CA ASP A 19 8.94 5.33 -9.98
C ASP A 19 9.30 6.41 -8.95
N THR A 20 9.19 7.67 -9.35
CA THR A 20 9.40 8.83 -8.46
C THR A 20 8.45 8.81 -7.26
N LEU A 21 7.14 8.64 -7.50
CA LEU A 21 6.14 8.62 -6.43
C LEU A 21 6.33 7.41 -5.49
N THR A 22 6.71 6.26 -6.04
CA THR A 22 7.01 5.05 -5.28
C THR A 22 8.26 5.25 -4.43
N GLY A 23 9.26 5.96 -4.95
CA GLY A 23 10.44 6.39 -4.21
C GLY A 23 10.08 7.27 -3.01
N TYR A 24 9.19 8.25 -3.19
CA TYR A 24 8.72 9.09 -2.08
C TYR A 24 7.92 8.29 -1.04
N LEU A 25 6.99 7.44 -1.49
CA LEU A 25 6.25 6.58 -0.58
C LEU A 25 7.18 5.65 0.22
N ARG A 26 8.21 5.11 -0.43
CA ARG A 26 9.23 4.30 0.25
C ARG A 26 9.96 5.09 1.34
N GLN A 27 10.34 6.35 1.10
CA GLN A 27 11.02 7.17 2.10
C GLN A 27 10.16 7.39 3.36
N GLU A 28 8.84 7.51 3.20
CA GLU A 28 7.91 7.59 4.34
C GLU A 28 7.83 6.26 5.09
N LEU A 29 7.74 5.15 4.36
CA LEU A 29 7.56 3.82 4.95
C LEU A 29 8.81 3.28 5.65
N VAL A 30 10.00 3.63 5.19
CA VAL A 30 11.27 3.25 5.83
C VAL A 30 11.46 3.93 7.18
N GLN A 31 10.78 5.04 7.44
CA GLN A 31 10.80 5.71 8.75
C GLN A 31 9.96 4.99 9.81
N LEU A 32 9.12 4.03 9.41
CA LEU A 32 8.35 3.19 10.32
C LEU A 32 9.24 2.10 10.91
N ASP A 33 8.85 1.58 12.07
CA ASP A 33 9.46 0.38 12.69
C ASP A 33 9.05 -0.91 11.94
N VAL A 34 9.46 -0.99 10.68
CA VAL A 34 9.30 -2.15 9.80
C VAL A 34 10.66 -2.80 9.56
N GLY A 35 10.67 -4.09 9.25
CA GLY A 35 11.92 -4.85 9.07
C GLY A 35 12.68 -4.48 7.81
N ASP A 36 11.99 -4.33 6.67
CA ASP A 36 12.59 -3.90 5.41
C ASP A 36 11.54 -3.31 4.46
N VAL A 37 11.98 -2.41 3.56
CA VAL A 37 11.16 -1.89 2.44
C VAL A 37 11.97 -1.93 1.15
N THR A 38 11.64 -2.90 0.31
CA THR A 38 12.30 -3.14 -0.98
C THR A 38 11.44 -2.67 -2.14
N ALA A 39 12.03 -1.95 -3.09
CA ALA A 39 11.36 -1.60 -4.34
C ALA A 39 11.19 -2.84 -5.22
N LEU A 40 9.97 -3.10 -5.66
CA LEU A 40 9.68 -4.10 -6.67
C LEU A 40 9.83 -3.43 -8.03
N ARG A 41 10.52 -4.08 -8.97
CA ARG A 41 10.54 -3.61 -10.35
C ARG A 41 9.11 -3.51 -10.86
N ALA A 42 8.81 -2.41 -11.57
CA ALA A 42 7.59 -2.29 -12.33
C ALA A 42 7.43 -3.54 -13.21
N GLY A 43 6.37 -4.29 -12.95
CA GLY A 43 6.05 -5.54 -13.62
C GLY A 43 4.65 -5.45 -14.24
N PRO A 44 4.24 -6.46 -15.02
CA PRO A 44 2.87 -6.50 -15.52
C PRO A 44 1.87 -6.44 -14.35
N PRO A 45 0.68 -5.86 -14.58
CA PRO A 45 -0.31 -5.73 -13.52
C PRO A 45 -0.70 -7.11 -12.96
N PRO A 46 -1.07 -7.18 -11.66
CA PRO A 46 -1.39 -8.45 -11.01
C PRO A 46 -2.59 -9.14 -11.68
N PRO A 47 -2.69 -10.48 -11.57
CA PRO A 47 -3.84 -11.22 -12.07
C PRO A 47 -5.15 -10.64 -11.52
N GLY A 48 -6.10 -10.29 -12.41
CA GLY A 48 -7.37 -9.67 -12.03
C GLY A 48 -7.43 -8.14 -12.22
N ALA A 49 -6.32 -7.48 -12.57
CA ALA A 49 -6.36 -6.11 -13.06
C ALA A 49 -7.17 -6.03 -14.38
N ARG A 50 -8.05 -5.03 -14.51
CA ARG A 50 -8.87 -4.88 -15.73
C ARG A 50 -7.99 -4.43 -16.90
N ALA A 51 -8.19 -5.02 -18.08
CA ALA A 51 -7.36 -4.79 -19.28
C ALA A 51 -7.37 -3.35 -19.84
N ILE A 52 -8.25 -2.48 -19.33
CA ILE A 52 -8.28 -1.03 -19.64
C ILE A 52 -7.18 -0.25 -18.89
N ASP A 53 -6.50 -0.89 -17.94
CA ASP A 53 -5.48 -0.31 -17.09
C ASP A 53 -4.08 -0.76 -17.50
N ALA A 54 -3.64 -0.42 -18.73
CA ALA A 54 -2.21 -0.39 -19.07
C ALA A 54 -1.53 0.77 -18.31
N ILE A 55 -1.68 0.76 -16.99
CA ILE A 55 -1.16 1.71 -16.03
C ILE A 55 0.18 1.12 -15.62
N ALA A 56 1.26 1.91 -15.73
CA ALA A 56 2.47 1.55 -15.04
C ALA A 56 2.14 1.37 -13.55
N ILE A 57 2.78 0.42 -12.87
CA ILE A 57 2.53 0.19 -11.45
C ILE A 57 3.86 0.29 -10.74
N GLY A 58 3.92 1.21 -9.77
CA GLY A 58 5.00 1.25 -8.79
C GLY A 58 4.77 0.19 -7.73
N GLY A 59 5.82 -0.52 -7.31
CA GLY A 59 5.69 -1.62 -6.36
C GLY A 59 6.69 -1.54 -5.21
N LEU A 60 6.23 -1.85 -4.00
CA LEU A 60 7.07 -2.07 -2.83
C LEU A 60 6.72 -3.41 -2.17
N LEU A 61 7.72 -4.03 -1.56
CA LEU A 61 7.57 -5.16 -0.66
C LEU A 61 8.05 -4.74 0.72
N ILE A 62 7.17 -4.87 1.71
CA ILE A 62 7.44 -4.49 3.10
C ILE A 62 7.51 -5.75 3.94
N THR A 63 8.61 -5.92 4.67
CA THR A 63 8.72 -6.95 5.70
C THR A 63 8.31 -6.33 7.03
N LEU A 64 7.26 -6.85 7.66
CA LEU A 64 6.77 -6.35 8.94
C LEU A 64 6.44 -7.48 9.93
N THR A 65 6.42 -7.15 11.21
CA THR A 65 5.96 -8.06 12.27
C THR A 65 4.43 -8.15 12.22
N ARG A 66 3.85 -9.35 12.37
CA ARG A 66 2.38 -9.54 12.44
C ARG A 66 1.81 -9.03 13.76
N THR A 67 1.88 -7.73 13.99
CA THR A 67 1.16 -7.08 15.07
C THR A 67 0.10 -6.15 14.47
N ALA A 68 -1.04 -6.01 15.16
CA ALA A 68 -2.06 -5.05 14.77
C ALA A 68 -1.46 -3.64 14.61
N GLN A 69 -0.53 -3.28 15.50
CA GLN A 69 0.15 -1.98 15.46
C GLN A 69 1.03 -1.82 14.22
N GLY A 70 1.79 -2.84 13.82
CA GLY A 70 2.64 -2.80 12.64
C GLY A 70 1.83 -2.56 11.37
N VAL A 71 0.73 -3.31 11.20
CA VAL A 71 -0.18 -3.15 10.04
C VAL A 71 -0.86 -1.77 10.07
N ARG A 72 -1.35 -1.32 11.24
CA ARG A 72 -1.97 0.02 11.39
C ARG A 72 -1.00 1.15 11.03
N ASN A 73 0.24 1.08 11.47
CA ASN A 73 1.24 2.11 11.20
C ASN A 73 1.47 2.28 9.71
N VAL A 74 1.63 1.17 8.97
CA VAL A 74 1.80 1.20 7.51
C VAL A 74 0.57 1.77 6.82
N VAL A 75 -0.62 1.29 7.15
CA VAL A 75 -1.88 1.78 6.56
C VAL A 75 -2.06 3.27 6.84
N SER A 76 -1.78 3.74 8.06
CA SER A 76 -1.89 5.15 8.43
C SER A 76 -0.89 6.03 7.69
N ALA A 77 0.36 5.59 7.54
CA ALA A 77 1.38 6.32 6.79
C ALA A 77 0.97 6.48 5.32
N ILE A 78 0.47 5.41 4.69
CA ILE A 78 -0.01 5.45 3.30
C ILE A 78 -1.19 6.41 3.15
N ARG A 79 -2.13 6.42 4.10
CA ARG A 79 -3.24 7.38 4.09
C ARG A 79 -2.76 8.82 4.23
N GLY A 80 -1.81 9.07 5.13
CA GLY A 80 -1.19 10.38 5.29
C GLY A 80 -0.53 10.85 4.00
N TRP A 81 0.24 9.98 3.37
CA TRP A 81 0.90 10.24 2.09
C TRP A 81 -0.09 10.50 0.95
N LEU A 82 -1.17 9.71 0.85
CA LEU A 82 -2.23 9.92 -0.14
C LEU A 82 -2.93 11.27 0.06
N ALA A 83 -3.19 11.66 1.31
CA ALA A 83 -3.81 12.94 1.64
C ALA A 83 -2.92 14.17 1.36
N GLN A 84 -1.60 13.99 1.28
CA GLN A 84 -0.63 15.03 0.90
C GLN A 84 -0.47 15.19 -0.63
N GLY A 85 -1.23 14.43 -1.42
CA GLY A 85 -1.15 14.47 -2.88
C GLY A 85 -1.50 15.83 -3.50
N ASP A 86 -1.15 15.98 -4.78
CA ASP A 86 -1.39 17.17 -5.60
C ASP A 86 -2.80 17.23 -6.22
N GLY A 87 -3.75 16.45 -5.67
CA GLY A 87 -5.10 16.25 -6.23
C GLY A 87 -5.16 15.27 -7.40
N SER A 88 -4.08 14.54 -7.67
CA SER A 88 -4.06 13.45 -8.64
C SER A 88 -4.72 12.20 -8.10
N LYS A 89 -5.50 11.52 -8.96
CA LYS A 89 -6.18 10.25 -8.66
C LYS A 89 -5.21 9.09 -8.46
N ARG A 90 -4.67 9.02 -7.25
CA ARG A 90 -3.79 7.97 -6.75
C ARG A 90 -4.57 6.88 -6.07
N THR A 91 -4.15 5.64 -6.28
CA THR A 91 -4.66 4.45 -5.60
C THR A 91 -3.49 3.60 -5.16
N VAL A 92 -3.53 3.18 -3.90
CA VAL A 92 -2.56 2.24 -3.32
C VAL A 92 -3.28 0.96 -2.95
N ARG A 93 -2.84 -0.15 -3.54
CA ARG A 93 -3.32 -1.48 -3.24
C ARG A 93 -2.35 -2.17 -2.28
N LEU A 94 -2.89 -2.70 -1.19
CA LEU A 94 -2.21 -3.45 -0.17
C LEU A 94 -2.62 -4.91 -0.26
N GLU A 95 -1.67 -5.82 -0.28
CA GLU A 95 -1.92 -7.26 -0.27
C GLU A 95 -1.08 -7.97 0.80
N LEU A 96 -1.75 -8.67 1.71
CA LEU A 96 -1.14 -9.44 2.79
C LEU A 96 -1.89 -10.76 2.94
N ASP A 97 -1.18 -11.88 2.87
CA ASP A 97 -1.78 -13.23 2.96
C ASP A 97 -2.91 -13.51 1.96
N GLY A 98 -2.88 -12.86 0.78
CA GLY A 98 -3.92 -12.95 -0.23
C GLY A 98 -5.15 -12.06 0.02
N ASP A 99 -5.19 -11.37 1.16
CA ASP A 99 -6.20 -10.37 1.46
C ASP A 99 -5.78 -9.00 0.95
N VAL A 100 -6.76 -8.26 0.45
CA VAL A 100 -6.52 -7.02 -0.28
C VAL A 100 -7.25 -5.86 0.36
N LEU A 101 -6.56 -4.72 0.47
CA LEU A 101 -7.12 -3.44 0.86
C LEU A 101 -6.66 -2.37 -0.13
N GLU A 102 -7.62 -1.71 -0.80
CA GLU A 102 -7.32 -0.59 -1.70
C GLU A 102 -7.63 0.73 -1.01
N LEU A 103 -6.69 1.68 -1.11
CA LEU A 103 -6.73 3.01 -0.53
C LEU A 103 -6.65 4.06 -1.65
N SER A 104 -7.40 5.15 -1.53
CA SER A 104 -7.40 6.25 -2.50
C SER A 104 -7.44 7.60 -1.77
N GLU A 105 -7.17 8.69 -2.48
CA GLU A 105 -7.27 10.05 -1.93
C GLU A 105 -8.68 10.40 -1.41
N VAL A 106 -9.74 9.83 -2.01
CA VAL A 106 -11.15 10.12 -1.71
C VAL A 106 -11.76 9.26 -0.60
N SER A 107 -10.93 8.52 0.14
CA SER A 107 -11.40 7.53 1.09
C SER A 107 -12.08 8.12 2.34
N GLU A 108 -13.42 8.18 2.32
CA GLU A 108 -14.25 8.56 3.47
C GLU A 108 -14.93 7.35 4.16
N LYS A 109 -15.29 7.57 5.44
CA LYS A 109 -16.02 6.76 6.45
C LYS A 109 -16.09 5.22 6.33
N ASP A 110 -16.57 4.66 5.22
CA ASP A 110 -16.73 3.21 5.04
C ASP A 110 -15.38 2.47 4.99
N GLN A 111 -14.33 3.16 4.55
CA GLN A 111 -12.99 2.57 4.50
C GLN A 111 -12.38 2.38 5.89
N THR A 112 -12.74 3.18 6.90
CA THR A 112 -12.25 2.98 8.27
C THR A 112 -12.62 1.59 8.77
N ARG A 113 -13.84 1.10 8.48
CA ARG A 113 -14.25 -0.25 8.89
C ARG A 113 -13.46 -1.33 8.15
N LEU A 114 -13.19 -1.14 6.86
CA LEU A 114 -12.39 -2.08 6.07
C LEU A 114 -10.93 -2.14 6.56
N ILE A 115 -10.36 -1.00 6.92
CA ILE A 115 -9.03 -0.91 7.52
C ILE A 115 -8.99 -1.68 8.84
N GLU A 116 -9.97 -1.46 9.72
CA GLU A 116 -10.03 -2.17 11.00
C GLU A 116 -10.18 -3.69 10.80
N LEU A 117 -11.01 -4.13 9.86
CA LEU A 117 -11.16 -5.56 9.53
C LEU A 117 -9.88 -6.16 8.93
N PHE A 118 -9.17 -5.41 8.09
CA PHE A 118 -7.90 -5.82 7.53
C PHE A 118 -6.83 -5.95 8.63
N VAL A 119 -6.68 -4.91 9.46
CA VAL A 119 -5.75 -4.91 10.61
C VAL A 119 -6.02 -6.09 11.53
N ASN A 120 -7.26 -6.29 11.97
CA ASN A 120 -7.59 -7.31 12.96
C ASN A 120 -7.35 -8.73 12.45
N ARG A 121 -7.45 -8.95 11.14
CA ARG A 121 -7.22 -10.25 10.50
C ARG A 121 -5.74 -10.57 10.31
N HIS A 122 -4.88 -9.56 10.20
CA HIS A 122 -3.43 -9.72 10.02
C HIS A 122 -2.61 -9.39 11.26
N ALA A 123 -3.26 -8.94 12.33
CA ALA A 123 -2.73 -9.08 13.66
C ALA A 123 -2.46 -10.57 13.89
N GLY A 124 -1.23 -10.93 14.25
CA GLY A 124 -0.96 -12.28 14.76
C GLY A 124 -1.86 -12.55 15.97
N PRO A 125 -2.02 -13.82 16.38
CA PRO A 125 -2.68 -14.11 17.64
C PRO A 125 -2.02 -13.21 18.70
N GLU A 126 -2.83 -12.37 19.34
CA GLU A 126 -2.37 -11.61 20.50
C GLU A 126 -1.80 -12.67 21.45
N ASP A 127 -0.51 -12.57 21.77
CA ASP A 127 0.11 -13.47 22.75
C ASP A 127 -0.74 -13.36 24.04
N GLU A 128 -1.55 -14.37 24.31
CA GLU A 128 -2.35 -14.54 25.52
C GLU A 128 -1.47 -14.95 26.70
#